data_AF-A0A452GN19-F1
#
_entry.id   AF-A0A452GN19-F1
#
_cell.length_a   1.000
_cell.length_b   1.000
_cell.length_c   1.000
_cell.angle_alpha   90.00
_cell.angle_beta   90.00
_cell.angle_gamma   90.00
#
_symmetry.space_group_name_H-M   'P 1'
#
loop_
_entity.id
_entity.type
_entity.pdbx_description
1 polymer ?
#
loop_
_entity_poly.entity_id
_entity_poly.type
_entity_poly.pdbx_seq_one_letter_code
_entity_poly.pdbx_strand_id
1 'polypeptide(L)'
;MDVNSKVEQMRKSQRLAKKITKQTSVKKISNSAPVASIPLSKICRKNLFGETLLHKAVAEDDTDLVRKIIKVGANVNVQDYAGWTPLHEASVAGFFKTANELLKAGADVNCKGSEQVTPIQDAVKEGHYEV
;
A
#
# COMPACT_ATOMS: atom_id res chain seq x y z
N MET A 1 9.42 13.92 21.96
CA MET A 1 9.59 13.57 20.54
C MET A 1 8.99 12.20 20.35
N ASP A 2 7.82 12.12 19.72
CA ASP A 2 7.07 10.88 19.56
C ASP A 2 7.82 9.97 18.57
N VAL A 3 8.13 8.73 18.98
CA VAL A 3 8.89 7.76 18.17
C VAL A 3 8.15 7.46 16.85
N ASN A 4 6.82 7.59 16.86
CA ASN A 4 5.96 7.44 15.70
C ASN A 4 6.19 8.54 14.64
N SER A 5 6.48 9.77 15.06
CA SER A 5 6.72 10.89 14.15
C SER A 5 7.98 10.68 13.30
N LYS A 6 9.01 10.01 13.84
CA LYS A 6 10.27 9.76 13.13
C LYS A 6 10.15 8.63 12.11
N VAL A 7 9.39 7.58 12.42
CA VAL A 7 9.07 6.50 11.47
C VAL A 7 8.18 7.02 10.34
N GLU A 8 7.19 7.86 10.65
CA GLU A 8 6.32 8.47 9.65
C GLU A 8 7.06 9.45 8.73
N GLN A 9 7.93 10.31 9.28
CA GLN A 9 8.80 11.15 8.46
C GLN A 9 9.74 10.31 7.57
N MET A 10 10.24 9.18 8.07
CA MET A 10 11.10 8.28 7.31
C MET A 10 10.35 7.58 6.19
N ARG A 11 9.08 7.22 6.37
CA ARG A 11 8.26 6.64 5.29
C ARG A 11 7.83 7.69 4.28
N LYS A 12 7.39 8.87 4.72
CA LYS A 12 7.11 10.01 3.82
C LYS A 12 8.34 10.32 2.96
N SER A 13 9.54 10.33 3.56
CA SER A 13 10.80 10.55 2.82
C SER A 13 11.20 9.36 1.94
N GLN A 14 10.99 8.10 2.37
CA GLN A 14 11.22 6.92 1.54
C GLN A 14 10.23 6.81 0.36
N ARG A 15 8.98 7.23 0.54
CA ARG A 15 7.95 7.28 -0.51
C ARG A 15 8.27 8.36 -1.53
N LEU A 16 8.67 9.56 -1.07
CA LEU A 16 9.15 10.62 -1.95
C LEU A 16 10.42 10.19 -2.70
N ALA A 17 11.35 9.52 -2.02
CA ALA A 17 12.54 8.96 -2.65
C ALA A 17 12.16 7.93 -3.74
N LYS A 18 11.22 7.01 -3.46
CA LYS A 18 10.70 6.07 -4.46
C LYS A 18 9.98 6.78 -5.62
N LYS A 19 9.24 7.86 -5.38
CA LYS A 19 8.58 8.69 -6.42
C LYS A 19 9.62 9.29 -7.37
N ILE A 20 10.74 9.79 -6.83
CA ILE A 20 11.87 10.32 -7.59
C ILE A 20 12.60 9.20 -8.37
N THR A 21 12.81 8.02 -7.75
CA THR A 21 13.48 6.87 -8.40
C THR A 21 12.61 6.22 -9.49
N LYS A 22 11.28 6.16 -9.32
CA LYS A 22 10.34 5.57 -10.31
C LYS A 22 10.20 6.45 -11.55
N GLN A 23 10.33 7.78 -11.42
CA GLN A 23 10.40 8.70 -12.56
C GLN A 23 11.67 8.53 -13.41
N THR A 24 12.75 7.96 -12.86
CA THR A 24 14.05 7.83 -13.53
C THR A 24 14.36 6.43 -14.07
N SER A 25 13.55 5.39 -13.80
CA SER A 25 13.84 4.02 -14.22
C SER A 25 12.62 3.29 -14.81
N VAL A 26 12.42 3.45 -16.12
CA VAL A 26 11.56 2.57 -16.92
C VAL A 26 12.30 1.25 -17.15
N LYS A 27 12.27 0.29 -16.19
CA LYS A 27 12.66 -1.10 -16.47
C LYS A 27 11.79 -2.08 -15.68
N LYS A 28 10.69 -2.46 -16.31
CA LYS A 28 9.90 -3.66 -16.03
C LYS A 28 10.78 -4.87 -16.33
N ILE A 29 11.13 -5.65 -15.31
CA ILE A 29 11.56 -7.04 -15.51
C ILE A 29 10.43 -7.91 -14.98
N SER A 30 9.52 -8.23 -15.88
CA SER A 30 8.52 -9.28 -15.70
C SER A 30 9.23 -10.63 -15.81
N ASN A 31 9.56 -11.24 -14.68
CA ASN A 31 9.86 -12.67 -14.61
C ASN A 31 8.70 -13.37 -13.91
N SER A 32 7.82 -13.94 -14.73
CA SER A 32 6.70 -14.79 -14.34
C SER A 32 7.21 -16.16 -13.87
N ALA A 33 7.36 -16.33 -12.57
CA ALA A 33 7.25 -17.66 -11.98
C ALA A 33 5.77 -18.08 -11.97
N PRO A 34 5.44 -19.36 -12.20
CA PRO A 34 4.07 -19.83 -12.10
C PRO A 34 3.56 -19.56 -10.68
N VAL A 35 2.44 -18.85 -10.58
CA VAL A 35 1.83 -18.38 -9.33
C VAL A 35 1.12 -19.57 -8.65
N ALA A 36 1.89 -20.57 -8.25
CA ALA A 36 1.40 -21.67 -7.44
C ALA A 36 1.34 -21.21 -5.98
N SER A 37 0.12 -21.19 -5.43
CA SER A 37 -0.25 -21.03 -4.02
C SER A 37 0.72 -20.21 -3.16
N ILE A 38 0.55 -18.89 -3.13
CA ILE A 38 1.14 -18.08 -2.04
C ILE A 38 0.44 -18.53 -0.74
N PRO A 39 1.16 -19.08 0.26
CA PRO A 39 0.54 -19.53 1.50
C PRO A 39 -0.03 -18.34 2.28
N LEU A 40 -1.17 -18.52 2.95
CA LEU A 40 -1.74 -17.50 3.85
C LEU A 40 -0.74 -17.05 4.92
N SER A 41 0.13 -17.96 5.38
CA SER A 41 1.21 -17.65 6.34
C SER A 41 2.20 -16.61 5.81
N LYS A 42 2.42 -16.54 4.48
CA LYS A 42 3.28 -15.54 3.84
C LYS A 42 2.54 -14.21 3.62
N ILE A 43 1.25 -14.26 3.31
CA ILE A 43 0.40 -13.07 3.09
C ILE A 43 0.23 -12.28 4.39
N CYS A 44 -0.03 -12.97 5.50
CA CYS A 44 -0.29 -12.34 6.80
C CYS A 44 0.98 -11.95 7.56
N ARG A 45 2.16 -12.39 7.12
CA ARG A 45 3.43 -12.07 7.77
C ARG A 45 3.69 -10.57 7.70
N LYS A 46 3.85 -9.94 8.87
CA LYS A 46 4.24 -8.54 9.00
C LYS A 46 5.77 -8.41 9.06
N ASN A 47 6.31 -7.36 8.44
CA ASN A 47 7.73 -6.99 8.59
C ASN A 47 7.92 -6.09 9.85
N LEU A 48 9.12 -5.51 10.02
CA LEU A 48 9.46 -4.62 11.15
C LEU A 48 8.57 -3.37 11.25
N PHE A 49 7.87 -3.05 10.16
CA PHE A 49 6.99 -1.90 10.00
C PHE A 49 5.51 -2.26 10.16
N GLY A 50 5.19 -3.53 10.38
CA GLY A 50 3.81 -4.00 10.44
C GLY A 50 3.18 -4.23 9.05
N GLU A 51 3.94 -4.00 7.98
CA GLU A 51 3.46 -4.14 6.60
C GLU A 51 3.34 -5.61 6.22
N THR A 52 2.22 -5.96 5.61
CA THR A 52 1.97 -7.26 4.98
C THR A 52 2.42 -7.28 3.53
N LEU A 53 2.37 -8.45 2.89
CA LEU A 53 2.63 -8.57 1.46
C LEU A 53 1.75 -7.63 0.61
N LEU A 54 0.51 -7.40 1.04
CA LEU A 54 -0.42 -6.50 0.35
C LEU A 54 0.07 -5.04 0.35
N HIS A 55 0.58 -4.54 1.48
CA HIS A 55 1.19 -3.21 1.55
C HIS A 55 2.35 -3.04 0.56
N LYS A 56 3.23 -4.05 0.50
CA LYS A 56 4.38 -4.04 -0.42
C LYS A 56 3.93 -4.02 -1.88
N ALA A 57 2.96 -4.86 -2.24
CA ALA A 57 2.42 -4.92 -3.60
C ALA A 57 1.81 -3.57 -4.02
N VAL A 58 1.08 -2.91 -3.12
CA VAL A 58 0.52 -1.57 -3.39
C VAL A 58 1.62 -0.51 -3.51
N ALA A 59 2.61 -0.51 -2.61
CA ALA A 59 3.73 0.44 -2.67
C ALA A 59 4.57 0.32 -3.96
N GLU A 60 4.52 -0.83 -4.63
CA GLU A 60 5.16 -1.08 -5.92
C GLU A 60 4.24 -0.78 -7.13
N ASP A 61 2.95 -0.55 -6.88
CA ASP A 61 1.86 -0.46 -7.87
C ASP A 61 1.73 -1.75 -8.72
N ASP A 62 1.99 -2.91 -8.12
CA ASP A 62 1.79 -4.20 -8.77
C ASP A 62 0.32 -4.64 -8.63
N THR A 63 -0.54 -4.05 -9.46
CA THR A 63 -1.98 -4.34 -9.46
C THR A 63 -2.28 -5.84 -9.68
N ASP A 64 -1.45 -6.56 -10.44
CA ASP A 64 -1.63 -7.99 -10.68
C ASP A 64 -1.37 -8.81 -9.43
N LEU A 65 -0.32 -8.49 -8.68
CA LEU A 65 -0.02 -9.11 -7.40
C LEU A 65 -1.09 -8.74 -6.36
N VAL A 66 -1.55 -7.49 -6.32
CA VAL A 66 -2.67 -7.05 -5.46
C VAL A 66 -3.91 -7.92 -5.70
N ARG A 67 -4.34 -8.09 -6.97
CA ARG A 67 -5.48 -8.95 -7.32
C ARG A 67 -5.29 -10.40 -6.88
N LYS A 68 -4.08 -10.96 -7.03
CA LYS A 68 -3.77 -12.33 -6.59
C LYS A 68 -3.88 -12.46 -5.07
N ILE A 69 -3.31 -11.51 -4.33
CA ILE A 69 -3.33 -11.51 -2.86
C ILE A 69 -4.77 -11.42 -2.34
N ILE A 70 -5.58 -10.53 -2.93
CA ILE A 70 -7.02 -10.39 -2.61
C ILE A 70 -7.76 -11.70 -2.87
N LYS A 71 -7.55 -12.34 -4.02
CA LYS A 71 -8.21 -13.61 -4.38
C LYS A 71 -7.91 -14.75 -3.42
N VAL A 72 -6.74 -14.74 -2.77
CA VAL A 72 -6.36 -15.75 -1.77
C VAL A 72 -6.99 -15.47 -0.39
N GLY A 73 -7.73 -14.36 -0.23
CA GLY A 73 -8.45 -14.03 1.00
C GLY A 73 -7.65 -13.16 1.97
N ALA A 74 -6.70 -12.37 1.46
CA ALA A 74 -6.00 -11.40 2.30
C ALA A 74 -6.96 -10.37 2.88
N ASN A 75 -6.76 -10.01 4.16
CA ASN A 75 -7.48 -8.89 4.76
C ASN A 75 -7.02 -7.57 4.11
N VAL A 76 -7.90 -6.93 3.32
CA VAL A 76 -7.63 -5.67 2.62
C VAL A 76 -7.53 -4.45 3.55
N ASN A 77 -8.11 -4.55 4.75
CA ASN A 77 -8.11 -3.50 5.76
C ASN A 77 -7.04 -3.70 6.83
N VAL A 78 -6.06 -4.57 6.55
CA VAL A 78 -4.96 -4.81 7.49
C VAL A 78 -4.17 -3.53 7.71
N GLN A 79 -4.02 -3.13 8.97
CA GLN A 79 -3.21 -1.99 9.36
C GLN A 79 -1.77 -2.39 9.66
N ASP A 80 -0.83 -1.57 9.21
CA ASP A 80 0.55 -1.62 9.67
C ASP A 80 0.71 -1.01 11.08
N TYR A 81 1.94 -0.89 11.58
CA TYR A 81 2.16 -0.34 12.93
C TYR A 81 1.89 1.17 13.05
N ALA A 82 1.71 1.86 11.93
CA ALA A 82 1.25 3.25 11.91
C ALA A 82 -0.26 3.35 11.62
N GLY A 83 -1.01 2.25 11.65
CA GLY A 83 -2.43 2.29 11.35
C GLY A 83 -2.76 2.49 9.87
N TRP A 84 -1.77 2.50 8.98
CA TRP A 84 -2.01 2.66 7.56
C TRP A 84 -2.53 1.35 6.98
N THR A 85 -3.55 1.46 6.15
CA THR A 85 -4.04 0.35 5.33
C THR A 85 -3.40 0.41 3.95
N PRO A 86 -3.46 -0.67 3.16
CA PRO A 86 -3.07 -0.63 1.75
C PRO A 86 -3.78 0.49 0.96
N LEU A 87 -5.00 0.87 1.34
CA LEU A 87 -5.72 1.98 0.68
C LEU A 87 -5.10 3.35 0.99
N HIS A 88 -4.56 3.57 2.20
CA HIS A 88 -3.78 4.79 2.51
C HIS A 88 -2.55 4.88 1.59
N GLU A 89 -1.83 3.77 1.41
CA GLU A 89 -0.65 3.72 0.52
C GLU A 89 -1.02 4.08 -0.93
N ALA A 90 -2.10 3.49 -1.46
CA ALA A 90 -2.56 3.78 -2.81
C ALA A 90 -3.01 5.24 -2.98
N SER A 91 -3.64 5.81 -1.95
CA SER A 91 -4.17 7.18 -1.93
C SER A 91 -3.06 8.22 -1.96
N VAL A 92 -2.06 8.08 -1.10
CA VAL A 92 -0.88 8.98 -1.08
C VAL A 92 -0.07 8.87 -2.36
N ALA A 93 0.00 7.68 -2.97
CA ALA A 93 0.77 7.48 -4.19
C ALA A 93 0.01 7.82 -5.49
N GLY A 94 -1.30 8.05 -5.41
CA GLY A 94 -2.13 8.36 -6.59
C GLY A 94 -2.40 7.14 -7.48
N PHE A 95 -2.33 5.92 -6.93
CA PHE A 95 -2.46 4.69 -7.70
C PHE A 95 -3.93 4.30 -7.93
N PHE A 96 -4.64 5.08 -8.76
CA PHE A 96 -6.08 4.92 -9.03
C PHE A 96 -6.51 3.48 -9.33
N LYS A 97 -5.83 2.80 -10.26
CA LYS A 97 -6.18 1.42 -10.64
C LYS A 97 -6.06 0.47 -9.45
N THR A 98 -5.00 0.59 -8.68
CA THR A 98 -4.73 -0.25 -7.51
C THR A 98 -5.71 0.06 -6.37
N ALA A 99 -6.01 1.34 -6.12
CA ALA A 99 -7.05 1.77 -5.17
C ALA A 99 -8.42 1.18 -5.54
N ASN A 100 -8.80 1.23 -6.82
CA ASN A 100 -10.06 0.67 -7.30
C ASN A 100 -10.16 -0.85 -7.07
N GLU A 101 -9.08 -1.62 -7.26
CA GLU A 101 -9.08 -3.06 -6.94
C GLU A 101 -9.26 -3.32 -5.43
N LEU A 102 -8.65 -2.50 -4.57
CA LEU A 102 -8.83 -2.58 -3.12
C LEU A 102 -10.28 -2.24 -2.71
N LEU A 103 -10.86 -1.19 -3.29
CA LEU A 103 -12.25 -0.77 -3.02
C LEU A 103 -13.25 -1.85 -3.44
N LYS A 104 -13.07 -2.44 -4.62
CA LYS A 104 -13.88 -3.59 -5.09
C LYS A 104 -13.81 -4.78 -4.13
N ALA A 105 -12.70 -4.93 -3.42
CA ALA A 105 -12.48 -5.97 -2.43
C ALA A 105 -12.99 -5.60 -1.02
N GLY A 106 -13.65 -4.46 -0.85
CA GLY A 106 -14.22 -4.02 0.43
C GLY A 106 -13.26 -3.25 1.33
N ALA A 107 -12.27 -2.56 0.75
CA ALA A 107 -11.44 -1.65 1.52
C ALA A 107 -12.28 -0.53 2.15
N ASP A 108 -12.07 -0.28 3.44
CA ASP A 108 -12.78 0.73 4.21
C ASP A 108 -12.12 2.11 4.00
N VAL A 109 -12.86 2.99 3.33
CA VAL A 109 -12.46 4.38 3.06
C VAL A 109 -12.38 5.25 4.31
N ASN A 110 -12.97 4.81 5.42
CA ASN A 110 -13.01 5.56 6.67
C ASN A 110 -11.99 5.06 7.70
N CYS A 111 -11.18 4.05 7.36
CA CYS A 111 -10.10 3.60 8.23
C CYS A 111 -9.19 4.77 8.58
N LYS A 112 -8.93 4.97 9.87
CA LYS A 112 -8.10 6.07 10.36
C LYS A 112 -6.70 5.57 10.71
N GLY A 113 -5.68 6.17 10.10
CA GLY A 113 -4.27 5.95 10.45
C GLY A 113 -3.84 6.65 11.74
N SER A 114 -2.53 6.64 12.04
CA SER A 114 -1.93 7.22 13.27
C SER A 114 -2.30 8.67 13.55
N GLU A 115 -2.57 9.47 12.52
CA GLU A 115 -2.90 10.90 12.65
C GLU A 115 -4.42 11.15 12.59
N GLN A 116 -5.25 10.11 12.75
CA GLN A 116 -6.69 10.14 12.48
C GLN A 116 -7.04 10.52 11.03
N VAL A 117 -6.05 10.43 10.15
CA VAL A 117 -6.16 10.71 8.71
C VAL A 117 -6.75 9.48 8.03
N THR A 118 -7.65 9.73 7.08
CA THR A 118 -8.29 8.73 6.22
C THR A 118 -7.61 8.66 4.85
N PRO A 119 -7.73 7.55 4.11
CA PRO A 119 -7.18 7.43 2.76
C PRO A 119 -7.61 8.57 1.83
N ILE A 120 -8.87 9.01 1.90
CA ILE A 120 -9.35 10.11 1.05
C ILE A 120 -8.69 11.45 1.40
N GLN A 121 -8.43 11.72 2.69
CA GLN A 121 -7.72 12.92 3.12
C GLN A 121 -6.27 12.90 2.64
N ASP A 122 -5.63 11.73 2.65
CA ASP A 122 -4.32 11.50 2.07
C ASP A 122 -4.29 11.82 0.57
N ALA A 123 -5.25 11.29 -0.21
CA ALA A 123 -5.35 11.58 -1.65
C ALA A 123 -5.56 13.08 -1.93
N VAL A 124 -6.45 13.73 -1.19
CA VAL A 124 -6.74 15.18 -1.33
C VAL A 124 -5.51 16.02 -1.01
N LYS A 125 -4.77 15.67 0.05
CA LYS A 125 -3.56 16.39 0.47
C LYS A 125 -2.44 16.32 -0.58
N GLU A 126 -2.32 15.18 -1.26
CA GLU A 126 -1.33 14.96 -2.32
C GLU A 126 -1.82 15.40 -3.72
N GLY A 127 -3.07 15.86 -3.84
CA GLY A 127 -3.66 16.34 -5.10
C GLY A 127 -4.10 15.22 -6.05
N HIS A 128 -4.35 14.02 -5.54
CA HIS A 128 -4.73 12.82 -6.30
C HIS A 128 -6.25 12.65 -6.37
N TYR A 129 -6.95 13.59 -7.02
CA TYR A 129 -8.42 13.65 -7.04
C TYR A 129 -9.12 12.51 -7.82
N GLU A 130 -8.37 11.74 -8.62
CA GLU A 130 -8.93 10.57 -9.30
C GLU A 130 -9.06 9.36 -8.38
N VAL A 131 -8.28 9.31 -7.29
CA VAL A 131 -8.30 8.24 -6.28
C VAL A 131 -9.37 8.51 -5.23
#